data_AF-A0A2V3WCC2-F1
#
_entry.id   AF-A0A2V3WCC2-F1
#
_cell.length_a   1.000
_cell.length_b   1.000
_cell.length_c   1.000
_cell.angle_alpha   90.00
_cell.angle_beta   90.00
_cell.angle_gamma   90.00
#
_symmetry.space_group_name_H-M   'P 1'
#
loop_
_entity.id
_entity.type
_entity.pdbx_description
1 polymer ?
#
loop_
_entity_poly.entity_id
_entity_poly.type
_entity_poly.pdbx_seq_one_letter_code
_entity_poly.pdbx_strand_id
1 'polypeptide(L)'
;MALLRNKIFSTCVAASLLCATSTVFAESVAIKYDQIFIADKGLVVKDLLTGQLNQCTAPPLLDPAGNDVTSLLATATDVVIKRNYAIVTVHPLDSQGNALTDTVTVDVSKCLVQKTIPVKECISTVDLDRGVLTIPCVQINDSIVTVNMDRRGSSSNWEVTFLQDNANMANYSDASNDDEEDDDSKSKQKGH
;
A
#
# COMPACT_ATOMS: atom_id res chain seq x y z
N MET A 1 77.47 -4.36 31.73
CA MET A 1 76.82 -5.39 32.58
C MET A 1 75.34 -5.05 32.63
N ALA A 2 74.52 -5.73 31.82
CA ALA A 2 73.70 -6.91 32.22
C ALA A 2 72.53 -6.47 33.13
N LEU A 3 71.26 -6.85 32.92
CA LEU A 3 70.65 -7.90 32.09
C LEU A 3 69.13 -7.61 31.97
N LEU A 4 68.53 -8.14 30.91
CA LEU A 4 67.11 -8.20 30.53
C LEU A 4 66.10 -8.37 31.70
N ARG A 5 64.82 -7.96 31.48
CA ARG A 5 63.71 -8.90 31.11
C ARG A 5 62.30 -8.32 31.36
N ASN A 6 61.60 -8.08 30.25
CA ASN A 6 60.24 -8.56 29.93
C ASN A 6 59.10 -8.33 30.95
N LYS A 7 58.18 -7.41 30.62
CA LYS A 7 56.73 -7.58 30.89
C LYS A 7 55.91 -6.97 29.77
N ILE A 8 55.55 -7.83 28.81
CA ILE A 8 54.38 -7.69 27.95
C ILE A 8 53.16 -7.61 28.89
N PHE A 9 52.44 -6.50 28.89
CA PHE A 9 51.09 -6.44 29.43
C PHE A 9 50.13 -5.99 28.34
N SER A 10 49.34 -6.98 27.93
CA SER A 10 48.15 -6.89 27.11
C SER A 10 47.11 -5.98 27.77
N THR A 11 46.59 -5.01 27.02
CA THR A 11 45.26 -4.42 27.26
C THR A 11 44.55 -4.28 25.93
N CYS A 12 43.60 -5.19 25.73
CA CYS A 12 42.58 -5.15 24.71
C CYS A 12 41.65 -3.93 24.89
N VAL A 13 40.94 -3.63 23.79
CA VAL A 13 39.63 -2.97 23.71
C VAL A 13 39.61 -1.45 23.84
N ALA A 14 39.47 -0.79 22.69
CA ALA A 14 38.29 0.03 22.40
C ALA A 14 38.19 0.23 20.88
N ALA A 15 37.61 -0.75 20.20
CA ALA A 15 37.03 -0.51 18.89
C ALA A 15 35.92 0.53 19.10
N SER A 16 36.15 1.76 18.62
CA SER A 16 35.14 2.80 18.53
C SER A 16 34.11 2.36 17.49
N LEU A 17 33.18 1.50 17.92
CA LEU A 17 31.97 1.17 17.19
C LEU A 17 31.13 2.45 17.19
N LEU A 18 31.26 3.27 16.15
CA LEU A 18 30.25 4.28 15.84
C LEU A 18 28.95 3.51 15.63
N CYS A 19 28.08 3.53 16.64
CA CYS A 19 26.67 3.26 16.46
C CYS A 19 26.15 4.30 15.47
N ALA A 20 26.10 3.94 14.18
CA ALA A 20 25.21 4.57 13.24
C ALA A 20 23.80 4.26 13.74
N THR A 21 23.27 5.10 14.62
CA THR A 21 21.85 5.11 14.92
C THR A 21 21.17 5.55 13.64
N SER A 22 20.68 4.59 12.86
CA SER A 22 19.77 4.85 11.76
C SER A 22 18.48 5.41 12.37
N THR A 23 18.40 6.73 12.50
CA THR A 23 17.15 7.41 12.80
C THR A 23 16.27 7.24 11.56
N VAL A 24 15.36 6.27 11.62
CA VAL A 24 14.26 6.17 10.65
C VAL A 24 13.24 7.21 11.10
N PHE A 25 13.22 8.35 10.42
CA PHE A 25 12.08 9.27 10.51
C PHE A 25 10.93 8.61 9.77
N ALA A 26 9.76 8.49 10.41
CA ALA A 26 8.57 8.12 9.68
C ALA A 26 8.20 9.30 8.74
N GLU A 27 7.38 9.02 7.73
CA GLU A 27 7.02 10.06 6.78
C GLU A 27 5.96 10.97 7.43
N SER A 28 6.19 12.28 7.37
CA SER A 28 5.20 13.29 7.78
C SER A 28 4.00 13.35 6.84
N VAL A 29 4.05 12.60 5.74
CA VAL A 29 3.03 12.54 4.71
C VAL A 29 2.62 11.08 4.50
N ALA A 30 1.33 10.81 4.51
CA ALA A 30 0.76 9.55 4.08
C ALA A 30 -0.26 9.79 2.98
N ILE A 31 -0.29 8.92 1.96
CA ILE A 31 -1.25 9.01 0.87
C ILE A 31 -2.19 7.81 0.96
N LYS A 32 -3.50 8.06 0.86
CA LYS A 32 -4.50 7.00 0.77
C LYS A 32 -5.69 7.46 -0.06
N TYR A 33 -6.04 6.66 -1.08
CA TYR A 33 -6.96 7.07 -2.15
C TYR A 33 -6.51 8.43 -2.74
N ASP A 34 -7.44 9.31 -3.09
CA ASP A 34 -7.16 10.65 -3.59
C ASP A 34 -6.90 11.67 -2.46
N GLN A 35 -6.35 11.24 -1.32
CA GLN A 35 -6.10 12.11 -0.16
C GLN A 35 -4.63 12.04 0.29
N ILE A 36 -4.07 13.22 0.58
CA ILE A 36 -2.76 13.42 1.18
C ILE A 36 -2.98 13.84 2.64
N PHE A 37 -2.52 13.02 3.57
CA PHE A 37 -2.51 13.29 5.01
C PHE A 37 -1.14 13.82 5.40
N ILE A 38 -1.10 14.94 6.11
CA ILE A 38 0.13 15.62 6.52
C ILE A 38 0.10 15.82 8.03
N ALA A 39 1.10 15.29 8.72
CA ALA A 39 1.38 15.54 10.13
C ALA A 39 2.47 16.61 10.25
N ASP A 40 2.08 17.84 10.56
CA ASP A 40 3.00 18.95 10.85
C ASP A 40 2.34 19.88 11.87
N LYS A 41 2.58 19.59 13.17
CA LYS A 41 1.97 20.32 14.30
C LYS A 41 0.43 20.35 14.26
N GLY A 42 -0.14 19.31 13.66
CA GLY A 42 -1.55 19.09 13.45
C GLY A 42 -1.73 17.96 12.44
N LEU A 43 -2.97 17.59 12.14
CA LEU A 43 -3.31 16.68 11.06
C LEU A 43 -4.10 17.45 10.00
N VAL A 44 -3.52 17.58 8.81
CA VAL A 44 -4.13 18.26 7.68
C VAL A 44 -4.34 17.27 6.55
N VAL A 45 -5.47 17.40 5.85
CA VAL A 45 -5.77 16.59 4.67
C VAL A 45 -5.91 17.48 3.45
N LYS A 46 -5.34 17.04 2.32
CA LYS A 46 -5.49 17.66 1.02
C LYS A 46 -5.97 16.65 0.00
N ASP A 47 -6.72 17.11 -0.98
CA ASP A 47 -7.05 16.33 -2.16
C ASP A 47 -5.79 16.17 -3.03
N LEU A 48 -5.51 14.94 -3.45
CA LEU A 48 -4.31 14.58 -4.22
C LEU A 48 -4.30 15.22 -5.61
N LEU A 49 -5.47 15.35 -6.24
CA LEU A 49 -5.59 15.81 -7.63
C LEU A 49 -5.57 17.34 -7.75
N THR A 50 -6.18 18.03 -6.79
CA THR A 50 -6.36 19.48 -6.81
C THR A 50 -5.44 20.22 -5.84
N GLY A 51 -4.82 19.51 -4.89
CA GLY A 51 -4.01 20.09 -3.81
C GLY A 51 -4.79 20.93 -2.80
N GLN A 52 -6.13 20.99 -2.93
CA GLN A 52 -6.99 21.78 -2.05
C GLN A 52 -7.12 21.14 -0.68
N LEU A 53 -7.29 21.97 0.36
CA LEU A 53 -7.53 21.49 1.72
C LEU A 53 -8.88 20.76 1.80
N ASN A 54 -8.87 19.57 2.38
CA ASN A 54 -10.06 18.82 2.70
C ASN A 54 -10.50 19.12 4.14
N GLN A 55 -11.72 19.61 4.31
CA GLN A 55 -12.29 19.99 5.61
C GLN A 55 -12.69 18.79 6.47
N CYS A 56 -12.47 17.55 6.01
CA CYS A 56 -12.76 16.33 6.77
C CYS A 56 -11.98 16.22 8.09
N THR A 57 -10.90 16.98 8.25
CA THR A 57 -10.09 17.10 9.48
C THR A 57 -10.30 18.42 10.23
N ALA A 58 -11.39 19.14 9.95
CA ALA A 58 -11.77 20.30 10.77
C ALA A 58 -12.05 19.83 12.22
N PRO A 59 -11.56 20.56 13.24
CA PRO A 59 -11.82 20.22 14.64
C PRO A 59 -13.33 20.16 14.97
N PRO A 60 -13.75 19.31 15.91
CA PRO A 60 -12.90 18.43 16.74
C PRO A 60 -12.46 17.17 15.98
N LEU A 61 -11.18 16.82 16.15
CA LEU A 61 -10.63 15.55 15.70
C LEU A 61 -10.83 14.50 16.79
N LEU A 62 -11.57 13.45 16.47
CA LEU A 62 -11.97 12.45 17.46
C LEU A 62 -11.11 11.20 17.39
N ASP A 63 -10.80 10.63 18.55
CA ASP A 63 -10.28 9.27 18.65
C ASP A 63 -11.40 8.22 18.45
N PRO A 64 -11.07 6.92 18.34
CA PRO A 64 -12.08 5.87 18.19
C PRO A 64 -13.08 5.75 19.35
N ALA A 65 -12.77 6.32 20.52
CA ALA A 65 -13.66 6.36 21.68
C ALA A 65 -14.54 7.62 21.71
N GLY A 66 -14.36 8.55 20.75
CA GLY A 66 -15.11 9.79 20.63
C GLY A 66 -14.53 10.96 21.43
N ASN A 67 -13.30 10.86 21.95
CA ASN A 67 -12.65 11.95 22.66
C ASN A 67 -12.00 12.92 21.67
N ASP A 68 -12.09 14.23 21.94
CA ASP A 68 -11.38 15.24 21.17
C ASP A 68 -9.88 15.20 21.48
N VAL A 69 -9.08 14.91 20.46
CA VAL A 69 -7.62 14.79 20.51
C VAL A 69 -6.91 15.91 19.75
N THR A 70 -7.63 16.94 19.31
CA THR A 70 -7.08 18.04 18.48
C THR A 70 -5.85 18.68 19.13
N SER A 71 -5.87 18.89 20.45
CA SER A 71 -4.77 19.52 21.19
C SER A 71 -3.52 18.64 21.27
N LEU A 72 -3.69 17.31 21.28
CA LEU A 72 -2.57 16.36 21.35
C LEU A 72 -1.75 16.36 20.06
N LEU A 73 -2.36 16.74 18.94
CA LEU A 73 -1.73 16.79 17.62
C LEU A 73 -0.84 18.02 17.42
N ALA A 74 -0.76 18.95 18.39
CA ALA A 74 0.08 20.14 18.27
C ALA A 74 1.58 19.84 18.07
N THR A 75 2.01 18.61 18.37
CA THR A 75 3.38 18.13 18.20
C THR A 75 3.48 16.97 17.21
N ALA A 76 2.49 16.82 16.33
CA ALA A 76 2.46 15.78 15.31
C ALA A 76 3.63 15.91 14.34
N THR A 77 4.30 14.78 14.07
CA THR A 77 5.47 14.69 13.17
C THR A 77 5.29 13.68 12.05
N ASP A 78 4.61 12.58 12.32
CA ASP A 78 4.50 11.45 11.40
C ASP A 78 3.06 10.96 11.36
N VAL A 79 2.64 10.47 10.21
CA VAL A 79 1.29 9.90 10.05
C VAL A 79 1.34 8.60 9.27
N VAL A 80 0.57 7.62 9.73
CA VAL A 80 0.29 6.40 8.99
C VAL A 80 -1.21 6.18 8.96
N ILE A 81 -1.75 5.91 7.76
CA ILE A 81 -3.18 5.60 7.61
C ILE A 81 -3.39 4.08 7.60
N LYS A 82 -4.19 3.59 8.55
CA LYS A 82 -4.60 2.19 8.63
C LYS A 82 -6.12 2.10 8.72
N ARG A 83 -6.73 1.40 7.76
CA ARG A 83 -8.20 1.33 7.61
C ARG A 83 -8.80 2.74 7.57
N ASN A 84 -9.60 3.10 8.57
CA ASN A 84 -10.28 4.39 8.68
C ASN A 84 -9.60 5.34 9.67
N TYR A 85 -8.40 5.01 10.13
CA TYR A 85 -7.72 5.73 11.19
C TYR A 85 -6.38 6.29 10.71
N ALA A 86 -6.06 7.50 11.17
CA ALA A 86 -4.72 8.05 11.15
C ALA A 86 -4.05 7.76 12.49
N ILE A 87 -2.92 7.08 12.46
CA ILE A 87 -2.05 6.90 13.62
C ILE A 87 -0.96 7.95 13.47
N VAL A 88 -0.95 8.91 14.40
CA VAL A 88 -0.08 10.09 14.34
C VAL A 88 0.92 10.02 15.47
N THR A 89 2.21 10.05 15.14
CA THR A 89 3.28 10.20 16.14
C THR A 89 3.27 11.64 16.64
N VAL A 90 3.30 11.82 17.96
CA VAL A 90 3.33 13.11 18.63
C VAL A 90 4.45 13.15 19.66
N HIS A 91 4.87 14.37 20.00
CA HIS A 91 5.94 14.61 20.96
C HIS A 91 5.54 15.57 22.09
N PRO A 92 4.64 15.14 23.00
CA PRO A 92 4.26 15.94 24.16
C PRO A 92 5.45 16.12 25.11
N LEU A 93 5.45 17.21 25.88
CA LEU A 93 6.46 17.47 26.90
C LEU A 93 6.05 16.82 28.23
N ASP A 94 7.01 16.20 28.94
CA ASP A 94 6.82 15.75 30.31
C ASP A 94 6.82 16.92 31.31
N SER A 95 6.64 16.63 32.61
CA SER A 95 6.63 17.64 33.67
C SER A 95 7.97 18.37 33.86
N GLN A 96 9.05 17.89 33.24
CA GLN A 96 10.40 18.42 33.28
C GLN A 96 10.75 19.14 31.96
N GLY A 97 9.84 19.18 30.98
CA GLY A 97 10.02 19.80 29.68
C GLY A 97 10.77 18.95 28.66
N ASN A 98 10.95 17.64 28.89
CA ASN A 98 11.53 16.74 27.90
C ASN A 98 10.45 16.22 26.94
N ALA A 99 10.79 16.12 25.65
CA ALA A 99 9.90 15.52 24.67
C ALA A 99 9.80 14.01 24.89
N LEU A 100 8.56 13.51 24.99
CA LEU A 100 8.24 12.09 24.94
C LEU A 100 7.88 11.70 23.51
N THR A 101 7.84 10.41 23.22
CA THR A 101 7.24 9.89 21.98
C THR A 101 5.95 9.18 22.36
N ASP A 102 4.85 9.59 21.75
CA ASP A 102 3.55 8.96 21.93
C ASP A 102 2.81 8.90 20.58
N THR A 103 1.68 8.20 20.54
CA THR A 103 0.84 8.08 19.35
C THR A 103 -0.61 8.45 19.64
N VAL A 104 -1.19 9.25 18.77
CA VAL A 104 -2.62 9.61 18.80
C VAL A 104 -3.31 8.94 17.64
N THR A 105 -4.44 8.28 17.90
CA THR A 105 -5.29 7.71 16.85
C THR A 105 -6.45 8.64 16.56
N VAL A 106 -6.64 9.00 15.30
CA VAL A 106 -7.71 9.89 14.83
C VAL A 106 -8.60 9.14 13.85
N ASP A 107 -9.93 9.22 14.02
CA ASP A 107 -10.88 8.73 13.02
C ASP A 107 -10.92 9.68 11.82
N VAL A 108 -10.50 9.16 10.66
CA VAL A 108 -10.47 9.86 9.38
C VAL A 108 -11.41 9.21 8.35
N SER A 109 -12.38 8.41 8.80
CA SER A 109 -13.38 7.77 7.93
C SER A 109 -14.06 8.76 6.98
N LYS A 110 -14.35 9.98 7.45
CA LYS A 110 -14.96 11.06 6.66
C LYS A 110 -14.03 11.63 5.58
N CYS A 111 -12.71 11.45 5.71
CA CYS A 111 -11.75 11.81 4.68
C CYS A 111 -11.65 10.76 3.59
N LEU A 112 -11.94 9.51 3.94
CA LEU A 112 -11.74 8.34 3.11
C LEU A 112 -13.02 7.93 2.39
N VAL A 113 -13.84 8.91 1.98
CA VAL A 113 -15.07 8.65 1.24
C VAL A 113 -14.70 7.87 -0.02
N GLN A 114 -14.96 6.58 -0.01
CA GLN A 114 -14.82 5.76 -1.20
C GLN A 114 -15.79 6.32 -2.22
N LYS A 115 -15.26 6.67 -3.39
CA LYS A 115 -16.08 7.07 -4.52
C LYS A 115 -17.05 5.92 -4.79
N THR A 116 -18.32 6.13 -4.45
CA THR A 116 -19.36 5.13 -4.71
C THR A 116 -19.55 5.13 -6.21
N ILE A 117 -19.10 4.08 -6.87
CA ILE A 117 -19.34 3.94 -8.30
C ILE A 117 -20.75 3.36 -8.46
N PRO A 118 -21.68 4.08 -9.11
CA PRO A 118 -23.00 3.54 -9.40
C PRO A 118 -22.85 2.22 -10.16
N VAL A 119 -23.61 1.18 -9.77
CA VAL A 119 -23.54 -0.15 -10.42
C VAL A 119 -23.69 -0.06 -11.95
N LYS A 120 -24.50 0.89 -12.44
CA LYS A 120 -24.67 1.16 -13.88
C LYS A 120 -23.38 1.57 -14.61
N GLU A 121 -22.39 2.11 -13.89
CA GLU A 121 -21.07 2.50 -14.44
C GLU A 121 -20.07 1.33 -14.40
N CYS A 122 -20.41 0.24 -13.72
CA CYS A 122 -19.60 -0.99 -13.63
C CYS A 122 -20.18 -2.16 -14.44
N ILE A 123 -20.94 -1.87 -15.51
CA ILE A 123 -21.47 -2.91 -16.40
C ILE A 123 -20.39 -3.28 -17.41
N SER A 124 -19.94 -4.53 -17.39
CA SER A 124 -19.06 -5.06 -18.43
C SER A 124 -19.80 -5.14 -19.76
N THR A 125 -19.13 -4.70 -20.83
CA THR A 125 -19.68 -4.70 -22.19
C THR A 125 -18.82 -5.54 -23.11
N VAL A 126 -19.48 -6.22 -24.06
CA VAL A 126 -18.81 -6.97 -25.11
C VAL A 126 -19.17 -6.35 -26.46
N ASP A 127 -18.15 -6.00 -27.23
CA ASP A 127 -18.25 -5.64 -28.63
C ASP A 127 -17.81 -6.86 -29.46
N LEU A 128 -18.78 -7.59 -30.01
CA LEU A 128 -18.52 -8.84 -30.75
C LEU A 128 -17.91 -8.60 -32.13
N ASP A 129 -18.16 -7.43 -32.73
CA ASP A 129 -17.65 -7.04 -34.05
C ASP A 129 -16.16 -6.71 -33.94
N ARG A 130 -15.79 -5.96 -32.90
CA ARG A 130 -14.39 -5.64 -32.60
C ARG A 130 -13.67 -6.74 -31.83
N GLY A 131 -14.42 -7.67 -31.23
CA GLY A 131 -13.87 -8.71 -30.38
C GLY A 131 -13.29 -8.18 -29.07
N VAL A 132 -13.90 -7.16 -28.47
CA VAL A 132 -13.36 -6.52 -27.25
C VAL A 132 -14.34 -6.71 -26.09
N LEU A 133 -13.84 -7.18 -24.95
CA LEU A 133 -14.54 -7.17 -23.66
C LEU A 133 -13.99 -6.02 -22.81
N THR A 134 -14.88 -5.14 -22.38
CA THR A 134 -14.54 -4.03 -21.47
C THR A 134 -15.09 -4.34 -20.08
N ILE A 135 -14.21 -4.37 -19.08
CA ILE A 135 -14.55 -4.56 -17.67
C ILE A 135 -14.22 -3.26 -16.93
N PRO A 136 -15.22 -2.39 -16.69
CA PRO A 136 -15.03 -1.22 -15.84
C PRO A 136 -14.88 -1.64 -14.37
N CYS A 137 -14.35 -0.74 -13.55
CA CYS A 137 -14.29 -0.86 -12.10
C CYS A 137 -13.41 -1.98 -11.53
N VAL A 138 -12.32 -2.35 -12.21
CA VAL A 138 -11.36 -3.33 -11.68
C VAL A 138 -10.45 -2.64 -10.66
N GLN A 139 -10.40 -3.14 -9.42
CA GLN A 139 -9.50 -2.62 -8.40
C GLN A 139 -8.11 -3.28 -8.48
N ILE A 140 -7.07 -2.49 -8.67
CA ILE A 140 -5.66 -2.90 -8.67
C ILE A 140 -4.91 -1.92 -7.76
N ASN A 141 -4.28 -2.42 -6.68
CA ASN A 141 -3.49 -1.62 -5.74
C ASN A 141 -4.21 -0.33 -5.30
N ASP A 142 -5.45 -0.47 -4.83
CA ASP A 142 -6.33 0.64 -4.39
C ASP A 142 -6.71 1.68 -5.46
N SER A 143 -6.33 1.45 -6.72
CA SER A 143 -6.79 2.21 -7.88
C SER A 143 -7.90 1.46 -8.60
N ILE A 144 -8.89 2.20 -9.11
CA ILE A 144 -9.97 1.63 -9.92
C ILE A 144 -9.71 1.95 -11.39
N VAL A 145 -9.58 0.90 -12.21
CA VAL A 145 -9.24 0.99 -13.64
C VAL A 145 -10.30 0.33 -14.51
N THR A 146 -10.26 0.65 -15.81
CA THR A 146 -11.02 -0.09 -16.84
C THR A 146 -10.06 -1.03 -17.55
N VAL A 147 -10.42 -2.31 -17.61
CA VAL A 147 -9.65 -3.34 -18.33
C VAL A 147 -10.32 -3.61 -19.65
N ASN A 148 -9.54 -3.58 -20.73
CA ASN A 148 -9.97 -4.02 -22.06
C ASN A 148 -9.27 -5.33 -22.37
N MET A 149 -10.02 -6.29 -22.89
CA MET A 149 -9.55 -7.62 -23.24
C MET A 149 -9.90 -7.91 -24.69
N ASP A 150 -8.92 -8.26 -25.49
CA ASP A 150 -9.12 -8.62 -26.89
C ASP A 150 -9.47 -10.12 -27.01
N ARG A 151 -10.29 -10.45 -28.00
CA ARG A 151 -10.66 -11.82 -28.34
C ARG A 151 -9.48 -12.51 -29.03
N ARG A 152 -9.12 -13.70 -28.58
CA ARG A 152 -8.07 -14.49 -29.24
C ARG A 152 -8.63 -15.30 -30.41
N GLY A 153 -8.22 -14.94 -31.62
CA GLY A 153 -8.55 -15.71 -32.83
C GLY A 153 -10.07 -15.88 -33.02
N SER A 154 -10.51 -17.09 -33.35
CA SER A 154 -11.92 -17.44 -33.54
C SER A 154 -12.59 -18.07 -32.32
N SER A 155 -11.91 -18.16 -31.18
CA SER A 155 -12.49 -18.72 -29.95
C SER A 155 -13.25 -17.66 -29.16
N SER A 156 -14.19 -18.08 -28.32
CA SER A 156 -14.90 -17.22 -27.37
C SER A 156 -14.07 -16.97 -26.09
N ASN A 157 -12.74 -16.89 -26.21
CA ASN A 157 -11.83 -16.62 -25.10
C ASN A 157 -11.31 -15.18 -25.23
N TRP A 158 -11.43 -14.41 -24.15
CA TRP A 158 -10.90 -13.06 -24.02
C TRP A 158 -9.65 -13.11 -23.14
N GLU A 159 -8.54 -12.57 -23.63
CA GLU A 159 -7.26 -12.55 -22.90
C GLU A 159 -6.99 -11.14 -22.36
N VAL A 160 -6.41 -11.06 -21.17
CA VAL A 160 -6.05 -9.77 -20.57
C VAL A 160 -4.72 -9.33 -21.17
N THR A 161 -4.74 -8.32 -22.04
CA THR A 161 -3.54 -7.63 -22.51
C THR A 161 -3.23 -6.48 -21.55
N PHE A 162 -2.32 -6.74 -20.59
CA PHE A 162 -1.83 -5.68 -19.72
C PHE A 162 -0.91 -4.74 -20.51
N LEU A 163 -1.32 -3.47 -20.68
CA LEU A 163 -0.48 -2.42 -21.26
C LEU A 163 0.53 -1.93 -20.22
N GLN A 164 1.54 -2.75 -19.94
CA GLN A 164 2.84 -2.49 -19.30
C GLN A 164 3.30 -3.77 -18.62
N ASP A 165 4.59 -4.09 -18.73
CA ASP A 165 5.25 -5.20 -18.02
C ASP A 165 5.00 -5.07 -16.52
N ASN A 166 3.96 -5.72 -16.03
CA ASN A 166 3.66 -5.77 -14.62
C ASN A 166 4.66 -6.75 -14.01
N ALA A 167 5.77 -6.22 -13.47
CA ALA A 167 6.84 -7.00 -12.87
C ALA A 167 6.35 -7.99 -11.78
N ASN A 168 5.15 -7.77 -11.25
CA ASN A 168 4.49 -8.63 -10.27
C ASN A 168 3.85 -9.90 -10.86
N MET A 169 3.69 -10.00 -12.19
CA MET A 169 3.20 -11.21 -12.87
C MET A 169 4.32 -12.10 -13.41
N ALA A 170 5.58 -11.66 -13.33
CA ALA A 170 6.73 -12.42 -13.83
C ALA A 170 6.92 -13.79 -13.13
N ASN A 171 6.26 -14.00 -12.00
CA ASN A 171 6.34 -15.24 -11.21
C ASN A 171 5.13 -16.17 -11.38
N TYR A 172 4.21 -15.91 -12.31
CA TYR A 172 3.15 -16.87 -12.62
C TYR A 172 3.71 -17.95 -13.55
N SER A 173 4.45 -18.91 -12.98
CA SER A 173 4.84 -20.13 -13.69
C SER A 173 3.62 -21.03 -13.80
N ASP A 174 3.12 -21.19 -15.03
CA ASP A 174 2.13 -22.19 -15.38
C ASP A 174 2.76 -23.57 -15.19
N ALA A 175 2.48 -24.21 -14.06
CA ALA A 175 2.83 -25.60 -13.84
C ALA A 175 1.76 -26.47 -14.50
N SER A 176 1.70 -26.44 -15.82
CA SER A 176 0.99 -27.45 -16.60
C SER A 176 1.87 -28.69 -16.69
N ASN A 177 1.65 -29.64 -15.77
CA ASN A 177 2.03 -31.02 -16.05
C ASN A 177 0.99 -31.58 -17.02
N ASP A 178 1.38 -31.59 -18.29
CA ASP A 178 0.80 -32.43 -19.33
C ASP A 178 1.03 -33.89 -18.92
N ASP A 179 -0.05 -34.65 -18.73
CA ASP A 179 0.00 -36.11 -18.89
C ASP A 179 -1.15 -36.50 -19.82
N GLU A 180 -0.75 -36.72 -21.08
CA GLU A 180 -1.49 -37.36 -22.14
C GLU A 180 -1.85 -38.80 -21.75
N GLU A 181 -3.11 -39.21 -21.88
CA GLU A 181 -3.41 -40.59 -22.30
C GLU A 181 -4.60 -40.57 -23.28
N ASP A 182 -4.23 -40.59 -24.56
CA ASP A 182 -5.05 -41.10 -25.67
C ASP A 182 -5.36 -42.58 -25.44
N ASP A 183 -6.62 -42.99 -25.61
CA ASP A 183 -6.92 -44.38 -25.95
C ASP A 183 -8.02 -44.46 -27.02
N ASP A 184 -7.51 -44.55 -28.25
CA ASP A 184 -8.22 -44.95 -29.47
C ASP A 184 -8.84 -46.35 -29.29
N SER A 185 -10.15 -46.49 -29.54
CA SER A 185 -10.70 -47.78 -29.96
C SER A 185 -11.54 -47.67 -31.24
N LYS A 186 -10.91 -48.13 -32.31
CA LYS A 186 -11.38 -48.20 -33.69
C LYS A 186 -12.61 -49.11 -33.89
N SER A 187 -13.53 -48.58 -34.69
CA SER A 187 -14.25 -49.25 -35.80
C SER A 187 -15.31 -50.32 -35.47
N LYS A 188 -16.54 -50.06 -35.94
CA LYS A 188 -17.11 -50.81 -37.07
C LYS A 188 -18.28 -50.06 -37.71
N GLN A 189 -18.05 -49.76 -38.98
CA GLN A 189 -19.00 -49.27 -39.97
C GLN A 189 -19.79 -50.47 -40.55
N LYS A 190 -21.10 -50.31 -40.76
CA LYS A 190 -22.02 -50.95 -41.75
C LYS A 190 -23.45 -50.57 -41.33
N GLY A 191 -24.35 -49.97 -42.12
CA GLY A 191 -24.41 -49.75 -43.56
C GLY A 191 -25.68 -50.39 -44.14
N HIS A 192 -26.84 -49.74 -43.99
CA HIS A 192 -27.93 -49.53 -44.98
C HIS A 192 -29.12 -48.84 -44.29
#